data_AF-A0A2J6TVF7-F1
#
_entry.id   AF-A0A2J6TVF7-F1
#
_cell.length_a   1.000
_cell.length_b   1.000
_cell.length_c   1.000
_cell.angle_alpha   90.00
_cell.angle_beta   90.00
_cell.angle_gamma   90.00
#
_symmetry.space_group_name_H-M   'P 1'
#
loop_
_entity.id
_entity.type
_entity.pdbx_description
1 polymer ?
#
loop_
_entity_poly.entity_id
_entity_poly.type
_entity_poly.pdbx_seq_one_letter_code
_entity_poly.pdbx_strand_id
1 'polypeptide(L)'
;MDIVATQPLALIAPIASTVPVVSPVITAPTVSTVPVVSPVITAPTVSTVPVVSTVPKQLSPDRPEVLMQAYLAEKTAWLAQHPTVRPTEYRKARKWKNPRPKVLKEQSFYMPKERRDFNSNIITTKANWTNEEIIVWLDNEERKEEEEYNKLQAEFDANGERHTENGRREIWARIEEEHARDAERYIL
;
A
#
# COMPACT_ATOMS: atom_id res chain seq x y z
N MET A 1 45.08 -47.41 13.66
CA MET A 1 44.60 -48.30 12.56
C MET A 1 43.52 -47.53 11.83
N ASP A 2 43.99 -46.63 10.99
CA ASP A 2 43.23 -45.83 10.03
C ASP A 2 42.60 -46.70 8.96
N ILE A 3 41.37 -46.40 8.54
CA ILE A 3 40.98 -46.52 7.14
C ILE A 3 40.01 -45.38 6.80
N VAL A 4 40.56 -44.39 6.10
CA VAL A 4 39.87 -43.33 5.36
C VAL A 4 39.08 -43.96 4.21
N ALA A 5 37.80 -43.62 4.07
CA ALA A 5 37.02 -43.94 2.87
C ALA A 5 36.67 -42.64 2.13
N THR A 6 37.26 -42.54 0.95
CA THR A 6 37.29 -41.46 -0.03
C THR A 6 35.93 -41.18 -0.68
N GLN A 7 35.63 -39.90 -0.89
CA GLN A 7 34.60 -39.40 -1.81
C GLN A 7 34.81 -39.88 -3.25
N PRO A 8 33.74 -39.88 -4.07
CA PRO A 8 33.83 -39.43 -5.45
C PRO A 8 33.17 -38.05 -5.63
N LEU A 9 33.96 -37.09 -6.13
CA LEU A 9 33.49 -35.84 -6.76
C LEU A 9 32.61 -36.16 -7.97
N ALA A 10 31.38 -35.64 -8.00
CA ALA A 10 30.65 -35.45 -9.25
C ALA A 10 30.88 -34.02 -9.73
N LEU A 11 31.83 -33.86 -10.65
CA LEU A 11 32.14 -32.64 -11.38
C LEU A 11 31.02 -32.39 -12.41
N ILE A 12 30.13 -31.44 -12.14
CA ILE A 12 29.23 -30.91 -13.19
C ILE A 12 29.95 -29.72 -13.82
N ALA A 13 30.44 -29.92 -15.05
CA ALA A 13 31.05 -28.87 -15.85
C ALA A 13 30.00 -27.82 -16.29
N PRO A 14 30.34 -26.52 -16.31
CA PRO A 14 29.49 -25.51 -16.94
C PRO A 14 29.64 -25.61 -18.46
N ILE A 15 28.58 -25.99 -19.15
CA ILE A 15 28.49 -25.83 -20.60
C ILE A 15 28.20 -24.35 -20.87
N ALA A 16 29.23 -23.63 -21.31
CA ALA A 16 29.10 -22.31 -21.92
C ALA A 16 28.26 -22.45 -23.20
N SER A 17 27.14 -21.74 -23.27
CA SER A 17 26.44 -21.53 -24.54
C SER A 17 26.42 -20.04 -24.84
N THR A 18 27.08 -19.74 -25.94
CA THR A 18 27.39 -18.44 -26.50
C THR A 18 26.13 -17.70 -26.95
N VAL A 19 26.16 -16.40 -26.72
CA VAL A 19 25.20 -15.34 -27.08
C VAL A 19 24.93 -15.33 -28.60
N PRO A 20 23.75 -14.86 -29.05
CA PRO A 20 23.83 -13.69 -29.93
C PRO A 20 23.00 -12.50 -29.44
N VAL A 21 23.70 -11.37 -29.40
CA VAL A 21 23.22 -10.01 -29.16
C VAL A 21 22.36 -9.65 -30.36
N VAL A 22 21.08 -9.37 -30.13
CA VAL A 22 20.24 -8.75 -31.15
C VAL A 22 20.11 -7.28 -30.80
N SER A 23 20.89 -6.46 -31.51
CA SER A 23 20.81 -4.99 -31.45
C SER A 23 19.44 -4.51 -31.96
N PRO A 24 18.78 -3.55 -31.30
CA PRO A 24 17.69 -2.83 -31.94
C PRO A 24 18.26 -1.83 -32.96
N VAL A 25 17.93 -2.04 -34.23
CA VAL A 25 18.18 -1.12 -35.34
C VAL A 25 17.31 0.11 -35.16
N ILE A 26 17.94 1.28 -35.05
CA ILE A 26 17.28 2.59 -35.14
C ILE A 26 16.92 2.81 -36.60
N THR A 27 15.62 2.89 -36.92
CA THR A 27 15.16 3.39 -38.22
C THR A 27 14.38 4.68 -37.98
N ALA A 28 14.92 5.77 -38.53
CA ALA A 28 14.33 7.10 -38.47
C ALA A 28 12.99 7.18 -39.24
N PRO A 29 12.06 8.08 -38.87
CA PRO A 29 10.87 8.33 -39.67
C PRO A 29 11.23 9.13 -40.92
N THR A 30 10.97 8.54 -42.09
CA THR A 30 11.06 9.21 -43.39
C THR A 30 10.01 10.32 -43.47
N VAL A 31 10.47 11.56 -43.63
CA VAL A 31 9.66 12.71 -43.99
C VAL A 31 9.13 12.50 -45.41
N SER A 32 7.81 12.61 -45.60
CA SER A 32 7.23 12.80 -46.92
C SER A 32 6.24 13.95 -46.88
N THR A 33 6.46 14.91 -47.78
CA THR A 33 5.90 16.26 -47.80
C THR A 33 4.99 16.39 -49.03
N VAL A 34 3.75 16.89 -48.80
CA VAL A 34 2.71 17.49 -49.69
C VAL A 34 2.06 16.66 -50.82
N PRO A 35 0.79 16.93 -51.25
CA PRO A 35 0.18 18.26 -51.46
C PRO A 35 -1.16 18.56 -50.76
N VAL A 36 -1.36 19.87 -50.57
CA VAL A 36 -2.58 20.56 -50.13
C VAL A 36 -3.69 20.40 -51.16
N VAL A 37 -4.86 19.92 -50.72
CA VAL A 37 -6.14 20.18 -51.38
C VAL A 37 -7.19 20.40 -50.28
N SER A 38 -7.69 21.62 -50.18
CA SER A 38 -8.77 21.99 -49.25
C SER A 38 -10.11 21.45 -49.74
N PRO A 39 -10.95 20.92 -48.82
CA PRO A 39 -12.38 21.16 -48.95
C PRO A 39 -12.96 21.77 -47.66
N VAL A 40 -13.66 22.89 -47.87
CA VAL A 40 -14.72 23.53 -47.07
C VAL A 40 -15.02 22.87 -45.71
N ILE A 41 -14.73 23.61 -44.63
CA ILE A 41 -15.18 23.33 -43.27
C ILE A 41 -16.66 23.69 -43.18
N THR A 42 -17.55 22.70 -43.24
CA THR A 42 -18.87 22.79 -42.62
C THR A 42 -18.72 22.21 -41.21
N ALA A 43 -18.84 23.07 -40.21
CA ALA A 43 -18.66 22.71 -38.81
C ALA A 43 -19.65 21.60 -38.38
N PRO A 44 -19.20 20.45 -37.85
CA PRO A 44 -20.02 19.73 -36.89
C PRO A 44 -19.94 20.53 -35.59
N THR A 45 -21.09 20.97 -35.09
CA THR A 45 -21.22 21.48 -33.71
C THR A 45 -20.80 20.36 -32.77
N VAL A 46 -19.52 20.33 -32.40
CA VAL A 46 -19.02 19.47 -31.33
C VAL A 46 -19.60 20.07 -30.06
N SER A 47 -20.71 19.50 -29.62
CA SER A 47 -21.19 19.70 -28.26
C SER A 47 -20.13 19.10 -27.33
N THR A 48 -19.17 19.92 -26.92
CA THR A 48 -18.18 19.57 -25.91
C THR A 48 -18.94 19.35 -24.61
N VAL A 49 -19.29 18.09 -24.36
CA VAL A 49 -19.64 17.65 -23.02
C VAL A 49 -18.38 17.87 -22.18
N PRO A 50 -18.42 18.65 -21.09
CA PRO A 50 -17.26 18.77 -20.23
C PRO A 50 -16.98 17.38 -19.68
N VAL A 51 -15.89 16.76 -20.13
CA VAL A 51 -15.30 15.61 -19.44
C VAL A 51 -14.85 16.17 -18.11
N VAL A 52 -15.70 16.01 -17.09
CA VAL A 52 -15.30 16.19 -15.70
C VAL A 52 -14.21 15.16 -15.49
N SER A 53 -12.96 15.62 -15.52
CA SER A 53 -11.80 14.80 -15.20
C SER A 53 -11.86 14.55 -13.70
N THR A 54 -12.69 13.60 -13.28
CA THR A 54 -12.68 13.10 -11.92
C THR A 54 -11.36 12.39 -11.76
N VAL A 55 -10.42 12.98 -11.02
CA VAL A 55 -9.26 12.23 -10.53
C VAL A 55 -9.81 10.98 -9.84
N PRO A 56 -9.41 9.77 -10.26
CA PRO A 56 -9.89 8.56 -9.63
C PRO A 56 -9.49 8.60 -8.16
N LYS A 57 -10.46 8.54 -7.25
CA LYS A 57 -10.17 8.47 -5.81
C LYS A 57 -9.32 7.22 -5.58
N GLN A 58 -8.19 7.39 -4.91
CA GLN A 58 -7.30 6.29 -4.58
C GLN A 58 -7.79 5.58 -3.32
N LEU A 59 -7.39 4.33 -3.13
CA LEU A 59 -7.69 3.61 -1.90
C LEU A 59 -7.02 4.33 -0.72
N SER A 60 -7.71 4.47 0.40
CA SER A 60 -7.15 5.13 1.59
C SER A 60 -5.84 4.46 2.03
N PRO A 61 -4.80 5.20 2.42
CA PRO A 61 -3.57 4.62 2.94
C PRO A 61 -3.80 3.80 4.22
N ASP A 62 -4.87 4.08 4.97
CA ASP A 62 -5.26 3.38 6.19
C ASP A 62 -6.09 2.10 5.92
N ARG A 63 -6.39 1.80 4.66
CA ARG A 63 -7.12 0.57 4.30
C ARG A 63 -6.27 -0.67 4.62
N PRO A 64 -6.87 -1.75 5.16
CA PRO A 64 -6.13 -2.97 5.50
C PRO A 64 -5.33 -3.55 4.33
N GLU A 65 -5.81 -3.41 3.10
CA GLU A 65 -5.10 -3.88 1.90
C GLU A 65 -3.79 -3.13 1.64
N VAL A 66 -3.81 -1.80 1.81
CA VAL A 66 -2.61 -0.95 1.63
C VAL A 66 -1.62 -1.19 2.77
N LEU A 67 -2.12 -1.25 4.00
CA LEU A 67 -1.31 -1.54 5.18
C LEU A 67 -0.64 -2.92 5.08
N MET A 68 -1.36 -3.95 4.65
CA MET A 68 -0.79 -5.28 4.44
C MET A 68 0.29 -5.27 3.37
N GLN A 69 0.11 -4.54 2.27
CA GLN A 69 1.14 -4.42 1.24
C GLN A 69 2.42 -3.79 1.78
N ALA A 70 2.30 -2.68 2.52
CA ALA A 70 3.42 -2.00 3.15
C ALA A 70 4.15 -2.94 4.13
N TYR A 71 3.39 -3.65 4.98
CA TYR A 71 3.93 -4.63 5.91
C TYR A 71 4.69 -5.76 5.22
N LEU A 72 4.18 -6.30 4.10
CA LEU A 72 4.88 -7.36 3.35
C LEU A 72 6.17 -6.85 2.70
N ALA A 73 6.16 -5.61 2.20
CA ALA A 73 7.36 -4.98 1.67
C ALA A 73 8.42 -4.79 2.77
N GLU A 74 8.02 -4.28 3.93
CA GLU A 74 8.91 -4.12 5.10
C GLU A 74 9.45 -5.47 5.58
N LYS A 75 8.56 -6.46 5.77
CA LYS A 75 8.91 -7.81 6.19
C LYS A 75 9.94 -8.43 5.24
N THR A 76 9.74 -8.28 3.94
CA THR A 76 10.66 -8.81 2.92
C THR A 76 12.00 -8.09 2.97
N ALA A 77 12.02 -6.75 3.05
CA ALA A 77 13.24 -5.96 3.14
C ALA A 77 14.04 -6.26 4.41
N TRP A 78 13.35 -6.44 5.54
CA TRP A 78 13.98 -6.77 6.81
C TRP A 78 14.53 -8.20 6.84
N LEU A 79 13.79 -9.17 6.30
CA LEU A 79 14.25 -10.57 6.20
C LEU A 79 15.45 -10.70 5.25
N ALA A 80 15.53 -9.89 4.19
CA ALA A 80 16.72 -9.84 3.33
C ALA A 80 17.98 -9.41 4.10
N GLN A 81 17.84 -8.58 5.14
CA GLN A 81 18.94 -8.17 6.03
C GLN A 81 19.19 -9.19 7.15
N HIS A 82 18.23 -10.08 7.45
CA HIS A 82 18.28 -11.04 8.55
C HIS A 82 18.01 -12.48 8.05
N PRO A 83 18.87 -13.04 7.19
CA PRO A 83 18.60 -14.34 6.54
C PRO A 83 18.50 -15.52 7.51
N THR A 84 19.04 -15.40 8.73
CA THR A 84 18.92 -16.42 9.78
C THR A 84 17.52 -16.51 10.38
N VAL A 85 16.73 -15.44 10.30
CA VAL A 85 15.40 -15.37 10.90
C VAL A 85 14.37 -15.96 9.93
N ARG A 86 13.56 -16.89 10.42
CA ARG A 86 12.47 -17.45 9.61
C ARG A 86 11.35 -16.42 9.42
N PRO A 87 10.66 -16.40 8.26
CA PRO A 87 9.56 -15.47 8.03
C PRO A 87 8.42 -15.53 9.06
N THR A 88 8.20 -16.70 9.67
CA THR A 88 7.22 -16.90 10.76
C THR A 88 7.65 -16.28 12.09
N GLU A 89 8.95 -16.07 12.28
CA GLU A 89 9.53 -15.48 13.49
C GLU A 89 9.72 -13.97 13.38
N TYR A 90 9.42 -13.39 12.22
CA TYR A 90 9.60 -11.96 11.91
C TYR A 90 9.10 -11.04 13.03
N ARG A 91 7.82 -11.14 13.39
CA ARG A 91 7.23 -10.29 14.46
C ARG A 91 7.91 -10.50 15.82
N LYS A 92 8.26 -11.75 16.14
CA LYS A 92 8.95 -12.09 17.40
C LYS A 92 10.35 -11.47 17.42
N ALA A 93 11.07 -11.52 16.31
CA ALA A 93 12.39 -10.91 16.18
C ALA A 93 12.34 -9.38 16.26
N ARG A 94 11.28 -8.75 15.73
CA ARG A 94 10.99 -7.30 15.86
C ARG A 94 10.48 -6.91 17.26
N LYS A 95 10.22 -7.87 18.15
CA LYS A 95 9.61 -7.68 19.48
C LYS A 95 8.26 -6.96 19.41
N TRP A 96 7.52 -7.19 18.34
CA TRP A 96 6.19 -6.62 18.17
C TRP A 96 5.14 -7.38 18.98
N LYS A 97 4.07 -6.68 19.35
CA LYS A 97 2.94 -7.28 20.07
C LYS A 97 2.33 -8.39 19.23
N ASN A 98 1.89 -9.46 19.89
CA ASN A 98 1.17 -10.55 19.24
C ASN A 98 -0.18 -10.74 19.94
N PRO A 99 -1.26 -10.14 19.41
CA PRO A 99 -2.57 -10.18 20.04
C PRO A 99 -3.10 -11.62 20.18
N ARG A 100 -3.88 -11.88 21.24
CA ARG A 100 -4.51 -13.19 21.44
C ARG A 100 -5.58 -13.42 20.37
N PRO A 101 -5.84 -14.68 19.93
CA PRO A 101 -6.86 -14.98 18.93
C PRO A 101 -8.27 -14.43 19.25
N LYS A 102 -8.62 -14.35 20.55
CA LYS A 102 -9.89 -13.76 20.99
C LYS A 102 -9.98 -12.27 20.63
N VAL A 103 -8.89 -11.52 20.80
CA VAL A 103 -8.80 -10.10 20.45
C VAL A 103 -8.92 -9.95 18.94
N LEU A 104 -8.23 -10.77 18.15
CA LEU A 104 -8.32 -10.70 16.69
C LEU A 104 -9.74 -10.92 16.17
N LYS A 105 -10.47 -11.88 16.75
CA LYS A 105 -11.87 -12.14 16.40
C LYS A 105 -12.79 -10.97 16.73
N GLU A 106 -12.53 -10.26 17.83
CA GLU A 106 -13.29 -9.08 18.21
C GLU A 106 -12.96 -7.90 17.29
N GLN A 107 -11.70 -7.73 16.95
CA GLN A 107 -11.22 -6.62 16.12
C GLN A 107 -11.65 -6.74 14.66
N SER A 108 -11.83 -7.95 14.14
CA SER A 108 -12.36 -8.15 12.78
C SER A 108 -13.77 -7.59 12.57
N PHE A 109 -14.55 -7.33 13.63
CA PHE A 109 -15.86 -6.70 13.51
C PHE A 109 -15.80 -5.19 13.20
N TYR A 110 -14.70 -4.53 13.56
CA TYR A 110 -14.49 -3.10 13.33
C TYR A 110 -13.79 -2.81 12.00
N MET A 111 -13.22 -3.83 11.36
CA MET A 111 -12.61 -3.71 10.03
C MET A 111 -13.65 -3.50 8.92
N PRO A 112 -13.26 -2.90 7.78
CA PRO A 112 -14.13 -2.74 6.62
C PRO A 112 -14.77 -4.07 6.19
N LYS A 113 -16.08 -4.04 5.89
CA LYS A 113 -16.83 -5.26 5.53
C LYS A 113 -16.54 -5.73 4.11
N GLU A 114 -16.05 -4.85 3.26
CA GLU A 114 -15.76 -5.11 1.86
C GLU A 114 -14.26 -5.14 1.63
N ARG A 115 -13.83 -6.09 0.80
CA ARG A 115 -12.46 -6.17 0.33
C ARG A 115 -12.35 -5.54 -1.05
N ARG A 116 -11.35 -4.71 -1.25
CA ARG A 116 -11.09 -4.01 -2.51
C ARG A 116 -9.73 -4.38 -3.09
N ASP A 117 -9.58 -4.28 -4.41
CA ASP A 117 -8.27 -4.31 -5.05
C ASP A 117 -7.59 -2.93 -4.95
N PHE A 118 -6.32 -2.84 -5.37
CA PHE A 118 -5.60 -1.56 -5.39
C PHE A 118 -6.16 -0.55 -6.41
N ASN A 119 -7.00 -1.03 -7.35
CA ASN A 119 -7.75 -0.19 -8.28
C ASN A 119 -9.12 0.21 -7.71
N SER A 120 -9.38 -0.09 -6.43
CA SER A 120 -10.60 0.19 -5.67
C SER A 120 -11.88 -0.54 -6.10
N ASN A 121 -11.76 -1.58 -6.92
CA ASN A 121 -12.86 -2.47 -7.27
C ASN A 121 -13.15 -3.44 -6.11
N ILE A 122 -14.43 -3.70 -5.84
CA ILE A 122 -14.84 -4.65 -4.81
C ILE A 122 -14.54 -6.07 -5.29
N ILE A 123 -13.67 -6.77 -4.55
CA ILE A 123 -13.35 -8.20 -4.77
C ILE A 123 -14.42 -9.05 -4.07
N THR A 124 -14.73 -8.71 -2.82
CA THR A 124 -15.65 -9.48 -1.98
C THR A 124 -16.46 -8.54 -1.10
N THR A 125 -17.78 -8.71 -1.07
CA THR A 125 -18.70 -7.92 -0.22
C THR A 125 -18.71 -8.36 1.24
N LYS A 126 -18.26 -9.59 1.51
CA LYS A 126 -18.03 -10.12 2.86
C LYS A 126 -16.55 -10.43 3.03
N ALA A 127 -15.82 -9.47 3.57
CA ALA A 127 -14.39 -9.58 3.80
C ALA A 127 -14.09 -10.70 4.81
N ASN A 128 -13.10 -11.52 4.45
CA ASN A 128 -12.58 -12.62 5.23
C ASN A 128 -11.15 -12.28 5.67
N TRP A 129 -11.02 -11.25 6.50
CA TRP A 129 -9.73 -10.78 7.00
C TRP A 129 -8.98 -11.89 7.74
N THR A 130 -7.73 -12.08 7.34
CA THR A 130 -6.81 -13.01 7.98
C THR A 130 -6.29 -12.42 9.29
N ASN A 131 -5.79 -13.28 10.18
CA ASN A 131 -5.19 -12.83 11.44
C ASN A 131 -4.03 -11.86 11.22
N GLU A 132 -3.19 -12.06 10.19
CA GLU A 132 -2.07 -11.15 9.91
C GLU A 132 -2.57 -9.77 9.44
N GLU A 133 -3.62 -9.72 8.61
CA GLU A 133 -4.26 -8.45 8.20
C GLU A 133 -4.88 -7.70 9.38
N ILE A 134 -5.57 -8.42 10.26
CA ILE A 134 -6.14 -7.82 11.48
C ILE A 134 -5.04 -7.25 12.37
N ILE A 135 -3.93 -7.98 12.53
CA ILE A 135 -2.80 -7.51 13.34
C ILE A 135 -2.17 -6.25 12.74
N VAL A 136 -1.94 -6.23 11.43
CA VAL A 136 -1.35 -5.08 10.73
C VAL A 136 -2.26 -3.86 10.84
N TRP A 137 -3.57 -4.05 10.72
CA TRP A 137 -4.54 -2.98 10.94
C TRP A 137 -4.49 -2.46 12.39
N LEU A 138 -4.39 -3.34 13.39
CA LEU A 138 -4.26 -2.93 14.79
C LEU A 138 -2.96 -2.17 15.08
N ASP A 139 -1.84 -2.59 14.50
CA ASP A 139 -0.58 -1.87 14.64
C ASP A 139 -0.70 -0.44 14.06
N ASN A 140 -1.49 -0.26 12.99
CA ASN A 140 -1.79 1.04 12.41
C ASN A 140 -2.69 1.91 13.30
N GLU A 141 -3.75 1.33 13.83
CA GLU A 141 -4.66 2.04 14.74
C GLU A 141 -3.92 2.49 16.01
N GLU A 142 -3.07 1.63 16.60
CA GLU A 142 -2.25 2.00 17.76
C GLU A 142 -1.28 3.15 17.43
N ARG A 143 -0.65 3.10 16.25
CA ARG A 143 0.22 4.19 15.77
C ARG A 143 -0.56 5.50 15.60
N LYS A 144 -1.78 5.45 15.04
CA LYS A 144 -2.63 6.64 14.87
C LYS A 144 -3.09 7.21 16.21
N GLU A 145 -3.49 6.37 17.15
CA GLU A 145 -3.86 6.79 18.50
C GLU A 145 -2.68 7.49 19.20
N GLU A 146 -1.46 6.97 19.05
CA GLU A 146 -0.25 7.61 19.58
C GLU A 146 0.05 8.95 18.90
N GLU A 147 -0.09 9.04 17.57
CA GLU A 147 0.07 10.31 16.82
C GLU A 147 -0.96 11.36 17.25
N GLU A 148 -2.22 10.95 17.42
CA GLU A 148 -3.29 11.82 17.93
C GLU A 148 -3.03 12.27 19.36
N TYR A 149 -2.61 11.37 20.24
CA TYR A 149 -2.25 11.69 21.61
C TYR A 149 -1.08 12.68 21.66
N ASN A 150 -0.02 12.44 20.89
CA ASN A 150 1.13 13.33 20.81
C ASN A 150 0.76 14.71 20.24
N LYS A 151 -0.12 14.75 19.24
CA LYS A 151 -0.66 16.00 18.69
C LYS A 151 -1.47 16.76 19.74
N LEU A 152 -2.35 16.07 20.47
CA LEU A 152 -3.18 16.67 21.52
C LEU A 152 -2.31 17.21 22.67
N GLN A 153 -1.27 16.46 23.07
CA GLN A 153 -0.32 16.89 24.08
C GLN A 153 0.46 18.14 23.61
N ALA A 154 0.93 18.16 22.36
CA ALA A 154 1.60 19.33 21.80
C ALA A 154 0.68 20.57 21.73
N GLU A 155 -0.59 20.38 21.37
CA GLU A 155 -1.61 21.44 21.41
C GLU A 155 -1.86 21.95 22.84
N PHE A 156 -1.86 21.05 23.83
CA PHE A 156 -2.01 21.41 25.24
C PHE A 156 -0.82 22.23 25.75
N ASP A 157 0.39 21.75 25.48
CA ASP A 157 1.65 22.41 25.89
C ASP A 157 1.79 23.79 25.23
N ALA A 158 1.33 23.95 23.98
CA ALA A 158 1.37 25.22 23.26
C ALA A 158 0.33 26.25 23.79
N ASN A 159 -0.82 25.80 24.30
CA ASN A 159 -1.93 26.67 24.70
C ASN A 159 -1.99 27.01 26.21
N GLY A 160 -1.06 26.52 27.01
CA GLY A 160 -0.85 26.95 28.40
C GLY A 160 -2.03 26.68 29.34
N GLU A 161 -2.49 25.43 29.41
CA GLU A 161 -3.53 24.93 30.31
C GLU A 161 -4.91 25.63 30.25
N ARG A 162 -5.20 26.43 29.21
CA ARG A 162 -6.52 27.06 29.05
C ARG A 162 -7.55 26.06 28.51
N HIS A 163 -8.05 25.17 29.36
CA HIS A 163 -9.22 24.38 29.01
C HIS A 163 -10.51 25.20 29.17
N THR A 164 -11.08 25.65 28.06
CA THR A 164 -12.51 25.95 28.01
C THR A 164 -13.30 24.67 27.76
N GLU A 165 -14.39 24.48 28.50
CA GLU A 165 -15.29 23.32 28.56
C GLU A 165 -15.90 22.89 27.20
N ASN A 166 -15.68 23.66 26.13
CA ASN A 166 -16.08 23.36 24.75
C ASN A 166 -15.22 22.30 24.03
N GLY A 167 -14.08 21.89 24.59
CA GLY A 167 -13.08 21.08 23.89
C GLY A 167 -13.57 19.74 23.33
N ARG A 168 -14.48 19.03 24.03
CA ARG A 168 -14.98 17.72 23.53
C ARG A 168 -15.78 17.84 22.24
N ARG A 169 -16.63 18.86 22.12
CA ARG A 169 -17.49 19.03 20.94
C ARG A 169 -16.68 19.50 19.74
N GLU A 170 -15.68 20.34 19.98
CA GLU A 170 -14.73 20.78 18.96
C GLU A 170 -13.83 19.64 18.47
N ILE A 171 -13.39 18.75 19.37
CA ILE A 171 -12.62 17.55 18.98
C ILE A 171 -13.46 16.66 18.06
N TRP A 172 -14.71 16.35 18.42
CA TRP A 172 -15.59 15.55 17.55
C TRP A 172 -15.87 16.22 16.21
N ALA A 173 -16.10 17.54 16.20
CA ALA A 173 -16.29 18.28 14.95
C ALA A 173 -15.03 18.24 14.05
N ARG A 174 -13.84 18.32 14.65
CA ARG A 174 -12.56 18.23 13.92
C ARG A 174 -12.33 16.82 13.35
N ILE A 175 -12.65 15.77 14.11
CA ILE A 175 -12.60 14.38 13.64
C ILE A 175 -13.57 14.18 12.47
N GLU A 176 -14.78 14.73 12.57
CA GLU A 176 -15.79 14.61 11.52
C GLU A 176 -15.39 15.37 10.24
N GLU A 177 -14.76 16.55 10.37
CA GLU A 177 -14.19 17.29 9.24
C GLU A 177 -12.99 16.57 8.60
N GLU A 178 -12.13 15.94 9.39
CA GLU A 178 -11.03 15.12 8.89
C GLU A 178 -11.54 13.88 8.15
N HIS A 179 -12.50 13.17 8.72
CA HIS A 179 -13.16 12.03 8.08
C HIS A 179 -13.89 12.45 6.78
N ALA A 180 -14.50 13.64 6.75
CA ALA A 180 -15.11 14.19 5.53
C ALA A 180 -14.05 14.48 4.44
N ARG A 181 -12.93 15.11 4.82
CA ARG A 181 -11.81 15.35 3.89
C ARG A 181 -11.22 14.05 3.36
N ASP A 182 -11.11 13.03 4.19
CA ASP A 182 -10.63 11.71 3.76
C ASP A 182 -11.63 11.01 2.84
N ALA A 183 -12.94 11.14 3.09
CA ALA A 183 -13.98 10.63 2.19
C ALA A 183 -14.00 11.34 0.83
N GLU A 184 -13.59 12.60 0.77
CA GLU A 184 -13.42 13.35 -0.49
C GLU A 184 -12.20 12.87 -1.28
N ARG A 185 -11.09 12.59 -0.58
CA ARG A 185 -9.80 12.26 -1.21
C ARG A 185 -9.66 10.78 -1.55
N TYR A 186 -10.21 9.92 -0.71
CA TYR A 186 -9.97 8.49 -0.74
C TYR A 186 -11.25 7.68 -0.84
N ILE A 187 -11.09 6.46 -1.33
CA ILE A 187 -12.07 5.40 -1.18
C ILE A 187 -11.81 4.77 0.19
N LEU A 188 -12.67 5.16 1.13
CA LEU A 188 -12.74 4.63 2.49
C LEU A 188 -13.30 3.23 2.50
#